data_AF-A0A965Y2F8-F1
#
_entry.id   AF-A0A965Y2F8-F1
#
_cell.length_a   1.000
_cell.length_b   1.000
_cell.length_c   1.000
_cell.angle_alpha   90.00
_cell.angle_beta   90.00
_cell.angle_gamma   90.00
#
_symmetry.space_group_name_H-M   'P 1'
#
loop_
_entity.id
_entity.type
_entity.pdbx_description
1 polymer ?
#
loop_
_entity_poly.entity_id
_entity_poly.type
_entity_poly.pdbx_seq_one_letter_code
_entity_poly.pdbx_strand_id
1 'polypeptide(L)'
;MWIEVYDSTASFGREALDVLLDHEVQNNLPISFIRNDRGYDTGQWLMATIKDDHGSIVLTAACTPPFNLVLYETRNQPNAAAISCLSDHLKDTGFKIPGILAEQGLAHRFALCHAGASQYQTHLSMHIMRLDKVNPITKASGQARPLHERDLFYIPYWERAFAEECSVESYDLPEHTRRVRQRLGKETHYIWEDGLPVSQAVHGRSTENGAVVNAVYTPPHYRGNGYASSVVA
;
A
#
# COMPACT_ATOMS: atom_id res chain seq x y z
N MET A 1 10.01 -26.43 10.07
CA MET A 1 9.39 -25.14 9.71
C MET A 1 7.89 -25.33 9.74
N TRP A 2 7.14 -24.34 10.23
CA TRP A 2 5.67 -24.41 10.27
C TRP A 2 5.06 -23.05 9.96
N ILE A 3 3.77 -23.07 9.59
CA ILE A 3 2.95 -21.87 9.38
C ILE A 3 2.08 -21.61 10.61
N GLU A 4 1.98 -20.35 11.00
CA GLU A 4 1.03 -19.87 12.00
C GLU A 4 0.12 -18.83 11.34
N VAL A 5 -1.20 -19.05 11.44
CA VAL A 5 -2.23 -18.17 10.88
C VAL A 5 -2.96 -17.49 12.03
N TYR A 6 -3.19 -16.19 11.87
CA TYR A 6 -3.75 -15.32 12.90
C TYR A 6 -5.17 -14.89 12.53
N ASP A 7 -6.03 -14.83 13.53
CA ASP A 7 -7.46 -14.49 13.42
C ASP A 7 -7.74 -12.98 13.58
N SER A 8 -6.76 -12.21 14.04
CA SER A 8 -6.90 -10.79 14.30
C SER A 8 -5.60 -10.03 14.03
N THR A 9 -5.74 -8.74 13.71
CA THR A 9 -4.57 -7.87 13.50
C THR A 9 -3.76 -7.69 14.79
N ALA A 10 -4.41 -7.81 15.95
CA ALA A 10 -3.74 -7.78 17.25
C ALA A 10 -2.86 -9.01 17.50
N SER A 11 -3.37 -10.22 17.24
CA SER A 11 -2.56 -11.45 17.42
C SER A 11 -1.41 -11.51 16.41
N PHE A 12 -1.67 -11.14 15.15
CA PHE A 12 -0.63 -11.02 14.13
C PHE A 12 0.42 -9.96 14.46
N GLY A 13 -0.02 -8.78 14.90
CA GLY A 13 0.86 -7.65 15.23
C GLY A 13 1.82 -7.96 16.37
N ARG A 14 1.37 -8.67 17.41
CA ARG A 14 2.24 -9.07 18.53
C ARG A 14 3.45 -9.90 18.10
N GLU A 15 3.31 -10.69 17.04
CA GLU A 15 4.38 -11.58 16.56
C GLU A 15 5.20 -10.94 15.44
N ALA A 16 4.53 -10.30 14.47
CA ALA A 16 5.17 -9.88 13.23
C ALA A 16 5.67 -8.43 13.22
N LEU A 17 5.16 -7.54 14.09
CA LEU A 17 5.41 -6.11 13.96
C LEU A 17 6.90 -5.77 14.10
N ASP A 18 7.60 -6.29 15.11
CA ASP A 18 9.02 -6.01 15.32
C ASP A 18 9.88 -6.46 14.13
N VAL A 19 9.57 -7.64 13.57
CA VAL A 19 10.22 -8.16 12.36
C VAL A 19 9.98 -7.27 11.15
N LEU A 20 8.77 -6.72 11.02
CA LEU A 20 8.43 -5.83 9.91
C LEU A 20 9.10 -4.45 10.05
N LEU A 21 9.27 -3.96 11.29
CA LEU A 21 9.90 -2.67 11.59
C LEU A 21 11.39 -2.64 11.24
N ASP A 22 12.10 -3.79 11.26
CA ASP A 22 13.49 -3.90 10.76
C ASP A 22 13.63 -3.32 9.32
N HIS A 23 12.58 -3.44 8.50
CA HIS A 23 12.50 -2.84 7.16
C HIS A 23 11.17 -2.09 6.96
N GLU A 24 10.85 -1.19 7.90
CA GLU A 24 9.56 -0.49 7.97
C GLU A 24 9.10 0.12 6.64
N VAL A 25 10.01 0.78 5.91
CA VAL A 25 9.71 1.42 4.62
C VAL A 25 9.26 0.40 3.57
N GLN A 26 9.88 -0.78 3.53
CA GLN A 26 9.45 -1.87 2.64
C GLN A 26 8.11 -2.47 3.10
N ASN A 27 7.95 -2.60 4.42
CA ASN A 27 6.83 -3.28 5.06
C ASN A 27 5.65 -2.36 5.40
N ASN A 28 5.60 -1.18 4.79
CA ASN A 28 4.58 -0.17 5.06
C ASN A 28 3.13 -0.68 4.86
N LEU A 29 2.90 -1.64 3.97
CA LEU A 29 1.58 -2.25 3.74
C LEU A 29 1.20 -3.23 4.87
N PRO A 30 1.97 -4.30 5.15
CA PRO A 30 1.69 -5.19 6.28
C PRO A 30 1.55 -4.46 7.62
N ILE A 31 2.39 -3.44 7.87
CA ILE A 31 2.28 -2.60 9.08
C ILE A 31 0.93 -1.87 9.11
N SER A 32 0.50 -1.28 7.98
CA SER A 32 -0.81 -0.63 7.92
C SER A 32 -1.99 -1.61 8.10
N PHE A 33 -1.82 -2.87 7.70
CA PHE A 33 -2.82 -3.91 7.93
C PHE A 33 -2.91 -4.26 9.41
N ILE A 34 -1.77 -4.42 10.11
CA ILE A 34 -1.73 -4.64 11.56
C ILE A 34 -2.42 -3.48 12.31
N ARG A 35 -2.12 -2.24 11.93
CA ARG A 35 -2.73 -1.05 12.54
C ARG A 35 -4.24 -0.99 12.34
N ASN A 36 -4.70 -1.34 11.13
CA ASN A 36 -6.11 -1.31 10.73
C ASN A 36 -6.82 -0.02 11.18
N ASP A 37 -6.18 1.15 11.03
CA ASP A 37 -6.67 2.44 11.53
C ASP A 37 -8.07 2.83 10.98
N ARG A 38 -8.51 2.16 9.91
CA ARG A 38 -9.82 2.36 9.28
C ARG A 38 -10.92 1.44 9.81
N GLY A 39 -10.59 0.49 10.70
CA GLY A 39 -11.53 -0.44 11.31
C GLY A 39 -12.19 -1.38 10.29
N TYR A 40 -11.42 -1.89 9.32
CA TYR A 40 -11.96 -2.87 8.38
C TYR A 40 -12.26 -4.20 9.06
N ASP A 41 -13.27 -4.89 8.56
CA ASP A 41 -13.52 -6.29 8.89
C ASP A 41 -12.40 -7.17 8.34
N THR A 42 -11.79 -7.96 9.23
CA THR A 42 -10.63 -8.80 8.95
C THR A 42 -11.01 -10.26 8.71
N GLY A 43 -12.30 -10.62 8.72
CA GLY A 43 -12.76 -12.01 8.66
C GLY A 43 -12.39 -12.77 7.37
N GLN A 44 -11.98 -12.05 6.31
CA GLN A 44 -11.50 -12.64 5.05
C GLN A 44 -9.99 -12.42 4.83
N TRP A 45 -9.29 -11.83 5.79
CA TRP A 45 -7.87 -11.54 5.64
C TRP A 45 -7.06 -12.80 5.89
N LEU A 46 -6.01 -12.98 5.09
CA LEU A 46 -4.92 -13.88 5.46
C LEU A 46 -3.91 -13.06 6.26
N MET A 47 -3.55 -13.53 7.45
CA MET A 47 -2.45 -13.00 8.25
C MET A 47 -1.67 -14.20 8.75
N ALA A 48 -0.43 -14.37 8.29
CA ALA A 48 0.35 -15.56 8.59
C ALA A 48 1.85 -15.26 8.71
N THR A 49 2.52 -16.06 9.53
CA THR A 49 3.98 -16.14 9.60
C THR A 49 4.42 -17.58 9.36
N ILE A 50 5.61 -17.73 8.79
CA ILE A 50 6.29 -19.00 8.66
C ILE A 50 7.52 -18.93 9.55
N LYS A 51 7.64 -19.91 10.44
CA LYS A 51 8.68 -19.97 11.48
C LYS A 51 9.61 -21.16 11.22
N ASP A 52 10.92 -20.94 11.37
CA ASP A 52 11.91 -22.00 11.35
C ASP A 52 11.83 -22.91 12.58
N ASP A 53 12.65 -23.96 12.67
CA ASP A 53 12.61 -24.92 13.77
C ASP A 53 12.99 -24.31 15.14
N HIS A 54 13.52 -23.08 15.16
CA HIS A 54 13.83 -22.32 16.36
C HIS A 54 12.73 -21.33 16.75
N GLY A 55 11.66 -21.24 15.96
CA GLY A 55 10.55 -20.31 16.17
C GLY A 55 10.80 -18.91 15.60
N SER A 56 11.89 -18.70 14.88
CA SER A 56 12.17 -17.40 14.24
C SER A 56 11.31 -17.24 13.00
N ILE A 57 10.66 -16.09 12.85
CA ILE A 57 9.90 -15.76 11.64
C ILE A 57 10.88 -15.60 10.48
N VAL A 58 10.64 -16.34 9.39
CA VAL A 58 11.45 -16.28 8.16
C VAL A 58 10.68 -15.70 6.98
N LEU A 59 9.34 -15.81 6.99
CA LEU A 59 8.46 -15.24 5.96
C LEU A 59 7.17 -14.75 6.62
N THR A 60 6.76 -13.53 6.29
CA THR A 60 5.48 -12.94 6.67
C THR A 60 4.59 -12.83 5.45
N ALA A 61 3.32 -13.21 5.58
CA ALA A 61 2.33 -13.16 4.52
C ALA A 61 1.05 -12.49 5.02
N ALA A 62 0.55 -11.53 4.24
CA ALA A 62 -0.71 -10.86 4.54
C ALA A 62 -1.50 -10.60 3.26
N CYS A 63 -2.81 -10.86 3.26
CA CYS A 63 -3.70 -10.59 2.15
C CYS A 63 -4.98 -9.94 2.68
N THR A 64 -5.40 -8.84 2.05
CA THR A 64 -6.66 -8.16 2.34
C THR A 64 -7.52 -8.20 1.06
N PRO A 65 -8.25 -9.31 0.80
CA PRO A 65 -8.99 -9.45 -0.44
C PRO A 65 -9.90 -8.23 -0.71
N PRO A 66 -9.98 -7.78 -1.98
CA PRO A 66 -9.49 -8.44 -3.20
C PRO A 66 -8.03 -8.14 -3.58
N PHE A 67 -7.25 -7.48 -2.72
CA PHE A 67 -5.89 -7.06 -3.06
C PHE A 67 -4.87 -8.21 -3.03
N ASN A 68 -3.74 -8.00 -3.70
CA ASN A 68 -2.65 -8.99 -3.82
C ASN A 68 -2.14 -9.48 -2.46
N LEU A 69 -1.68 -10.73 -2.44
CA LEU A 69 -0.92 -11.31 -1.33
C LEU A 69 0.41 -10.56 -1.17
N VAL A 70 0.62 -9.95 -0.01
CA VAL A 70 1.85 -9.24 0.34
C VAL A 70 2.79 -10.18 1.09
N LEU A 71 4.04 -10.27 0.61
CA LEU A 71 5.06 -11.16 1.20
C LEU A 71 6.30 -10.37 1.62
N TYR A 72 6.89 -10.80 2.74
CA TYR A 72 8.17 -10.28 3.24
C TYR A 72 9.02 -11.42 3.80
N GLU A 73 10.16 -11.71 3.18
CA GLU A 73 11.18 -12.54 3.80
C GLU A 73 11.95 -11.72 4.83
N THR A 74 12.12 -12.28 6.01
CA THR A 74 12.75 -11.56 7.12
C THR A 74 14.16 -11.14 6.75
N ARG A 75 14.42 -9.83 6.85
CA ARG A 75 15.67 -9.18 6.43
C ARG A 75 16.04 -9.43 4.96
N ASN A 76 15.05 -9.68 4.11
CA ASN A 76 15.23 -10.04 2.70
C ASN A 76 16.17 -11.24 2.50
N GLN A 77 16.17 -12.20 3.44
CA GLN A 77 16.96 -13.41 3.34
C GLN A 77 16.17 -14.51 2.61
N PRO A 78 16.60 -14.95 1.41
CA PRO A 78 15.91 -15.98 0.66
C PRO A 78 15.72 -17.29 1.43
N ASN A 79 14.49 -17.77 1.50
CA ASN A 79 14.16 -19.04 2.13
C ASN A 79 13.16 -19.86 1.27
N ALA A 80 13.70 -20.80 0.49
CA ALA A 80 12.89 -21.64 -0.40
C ALA A 80 11.91 -22.54 0.36
N ALA A 81 12.29 -23.07 1.53
CA ALA A 81 11.41 -23.91 2.34
C ALA A 81 10.19 -23.13 2.85
N ALA A 82 10.37 -21.85 3.19
CA ALA A 82 9.26 -20.99 3.63
C ALA A 82 8.27 -20.70 2.50
N ILE A 83 8.78 -20.47 1.29
CA ILE A 83 7.96 -20.31 0.08
C ILE A 83 7.13 -21.57 -0.19
N SER A 84 7.76 -22.76 -0.16
CA SER A 84 7.05 -24.02 -0.35
C SER A 84 5.99 -24.25 0.72
N CYS A 85 6.34 -24.03 1.99
CA CYS A 85 5.41 -24.17 3.12
C CYS A 85 4.16 -23.29 2.96
N LEU A 86 4.33 -22.00 2.62
CA LEU A 86 3.21 -21.12 2.36
C LEU A 86 2.41 -21.54 1.11
N SER A 87 3.09 -21.91 0.02
CA SER A 87 2.43 -22.35 -1.20
C SER A 87 1.53 -23.57 -0.98
N ASP A 88 2.03 -24.58 -0.25
CA ASP A 88 1.30 -25.81 0.05
C ASP A 88 0.07 -25.49 0.92
N HIS A 89 0.24 -24.67 1.96
CA HIS A 89 -0.88 -24.23 2.80
C HIS A 89 -1.98 -23.51 2.00
N LEU A 90 -1.62 -22.61 1.08
CA LEU A 90 -2.61 -21.90 0.26
C LEU A 90 -3.35 -22.85 -0.71
N LYS A 91 -2.67 -23.88 -1.22
CA LYS A 91 -3.29 -24.92 -2.06
C LYS A 91 -4.25 -25.79 -1.25
N ASP A 92 -3.82 -26.24 -0.07
CA ASP A 92 -4.61 -27.11 0.81
C ASP A 92 -5.88 -26.42 1.32
N THR A 93 -5.79 -25.13 1.62
CA THR A 93 -6.94 -24.32 2.06
C THR A 93 -7.80 -23.79 0.90
N GLY A 94 -7.35 -23.97 -0.35
CA GLY A 94 -8.01 -23.42 -1.52
C GLY A 94 -8.05 -21.89 -1.56
N PHE A 95 -7.11 -21.22 -0.88
CA PHE A 95 -7.05 -19.76 -0.83
C PHE A 95 -6.74 -19.20 -2.21
N LYS A 96 -7.63 -18.36 -2.74
CA LYS A 96 -7.45 -17.74 -4.06
C LYS A 96 -6.51 -16.55 -3.96
N ILE A 97 -5.41 -16.60 -4.71
CA ILE A 97 -4.43 -15.52 -4.79
C ILE A 97 -4.83 -14.58 -5.95
N PRO A 98 -5.19 -13.31 -5.68
CA PRO A 98 -5.48 -12.34 -6.76
C PRO A 98 -4.23 -11.96 -7.54
N GLY A 99 -3.10 -11.92 -6.85
CA GLY A 99 -1.76 -11.61 -7.35
C GLY A 99 -0.78 -11.55 -6.17
N ILE A 100 0.49 -11.26 -6.44
CA ILE A 100 1.55 -11.21 -5.44
C ILE A 100 2.19 -9.82 -5.47
N LEU A 101 2.39 -9.22 -4.30
CA LEU A 101 3.14 -7.99 -4.11
C LEU A 101 4.27 -8.23 -3.12
N ALA A 102 5.50 -8.24 -3.59
CA ALA A 102 6.67 -8.47 -2.75
C ALA A 102 7.91 -7.81 -3.38
N GLU A 103 9.05 -7.93 -2.71
CA GLU A 103 10.36 -7.76 -3.37
C GLU A 103 10.40 -8.63 -4.63
N GLN A 104 10.97 -8.11 -5.73
CA GLN A 104 10.85 -8.70 -7.06
C GLN A 104 11.36 -10.15 -7.12
N GLY A 105 12.51 -10.44 -6.51
CA GLY A 105 13.06 -11.78 -6.42
C GLY A 105 12.18 -12.75 -5.62
N LEU A 106 11.63 -12.30 -4.49
CA LEU A 106 10.65 -13.06 -3.70
C LEU A 106 9.36 -13.32 -4.50
N ALA A 107 8.79 -12.30 -5.15
CA ALA A 107 7.57 -12.44 -5.95
C ALA A 107 7.75 -13.48 -7.06
N HIS A 108 8.87 -13.44 -7.80
CA HIS A 108 9.17 -14.41 -8.84
C HIS A 108 9.36 -15.83 -8.30
N ARG A 109 10.13 -16.00 -7.21
CA ARG A 109 10.33 -17.33 -6.62
C ARG A 109 9.03 -17.92 -6.10
N PHE A 110 8.19 -17.11 -5.45
CA PHE A 110 6.89 -17.56 -4.97
C PHE A 110 5.95 -17.91 -6.13
N ALA A 111 5.85 -17.07 -7.16
CA ALA A 111 5.00 -17.35 -8.32
C ALA A 111 5.43 -18.63 -9.06
N LEU A 112 6.74 -18.83 -9.24
CA LEU A 112 7.30 -20.04 -9.82
C LEU A 112 6.96 -21.29 -8.99
N CYS A 113 7.11 -21.21 -7.67
CA CYS A 113 6.78 -22.33 -6.77
C CYS A 113 5.27 -22.65 -6.75
N HIS A 114 4.44 -21.61 -6.71
CA HIS A 114 3.00 -21.77 -6.54
C HIS A 114 2.30 -22.20 -7.83
N ALA A 115 2.59 -21.52 -8.95
CA ALA A 115 1.88 -21.66 -10.22
C ALA A 115 2.72 -22.33 -11.34
N GLY A 116 4.06 -22.30 -11.24
CA GLY A 116 4.96 -22.79 -12.29
C GLY A 116 5.28 -21.76 -13.36
N ALA A 117 6.33 -22.01 -14.16
CA ALA A 117 6.99 -21.04 -15.03
C ALA A 117 6.12 -20.39 -16.13
N SER A 118 4.96 -20.97 -16.46
CA SER A 118 4.09 -20.51 -17.56
C SER A 118 2.72 -20.03 -17.10
N GLN A 119 2.49 -19.89 -15.79
CA GLN A 119 1.18 -19.55 -15.23
C GLN A 119 1.15 -18.20 -14.50
N TYR A 120 2.21 -17.39 -14.64
CA TYR A 120 2.24 -16.05 -14.08
C TYR A 120 2.87 -15.06 -15.06
N GLN A 121 2.55 -13.79 -14.87
CA GLN A 121 3.17 -12.68 -15.58
C GLN A 121 3.36 -11.51 -14.62
N THR A 122 4.39 -10.70 -14.86
CA THR A 122 4.56 -9.44 -14.12
C THR A 122 3.48 -8.46 -14.57
N HIS A 123 2.65 -8.01 -13.64
CA HIS A 123 1.63 -7.01 -13.92
C HIS A 123 2.18 -5.58 -13.85
N LEU A 124 2.86 -5.23 -12.75
CA LEU A 124 3.43 -3.91 -12.51
C LEU A 124 4.71 -4.03 -11.67
N SER A 125 5.75 -3.29 -12.05
CA SER A 125 6.96 -3.10 -11.25
C SER A 125 6.93 -1.72 -10.63
N MET A 126 7.12 -1.63 -9.31
CA MET A 126 7.03 -0.39 -8.55
C MET A 126 8.28 -0.16 -7.71
N HIS A 127 8.54 1.09 -7.37
CA HIS A 127 9.58 1.48 -6.41
C HIS A 127 8.95 2.08 -5.16
N ILE A 128 9.59 1.84 -4.02
CA ILE A 128 9.29 2.54 -2.79
C ILE A 128 10.27 3.70 -2.67
N MET A 129 9.75 4.91 -2.77
CA MET A 129 10.52 6.14 -2.59
C MET A 129 10.43 6.56 -1.13
N ARG A 130 11.59 6.87 -0.53
CA ARG A 130 11.71 7.35 0.85
C ARG A 130 12.24 8.78 0.84
N LEU A 131 11.66 9.64 1.67
CA LEU A 131 12.12 11.00 1.90
C LEU A 131 12.53 11.17 3.36
N ASP A 132 13.84 11.29 3.61
CA ASP A 132 14.38 11.48 4.96
C ASP A 132 14.48 12.95 5.39
N LYS A 133 14.62 13.84 4.40
CA LYS A 133 14.78 15.27 4.64
C LYS A 133 14.10 16.06 3.54
N VAL A 134 13.24 17.00 3.94
CA VAL A 134 12.65 17.98 3.04
C VAL A 134 13.68 19.10 2.80
N ASN A 135 13.99 19.38 1.54
CA ASN A 135 14.80 20.54 1.20
C ASN A 135 13.97 21.82 1.34
N PRO A 136 14.57 22.95 1.76
CA PRO A 136 13.90 24.24 1.67
C PRO A 136 13.50 24.50 0.21
N ILE A 137 12.21 24.77 -0.02
CA ILE A 137 11.69 25.14 -1.34
C ILE A 137 11.03 26.51 -1.28
N THR A 138 11.08 27.23 -2.39
CA THR A 138 10.16 28.36 -2.61
C THR A 138 8.80 27.78 -2.98
N LYS A 139 7.80 27.95 -2.12
CA LYS A 139 6.43 27.53 -2.41
C LYS A 139 5.88 28.39 -3.56
N ALA A 140 5.11 27.76 -4.44
CA ALA A 140 4.35 28.45 -5.47
C ALA A 140 3.30 29.40 -4.85
N SER A 141 2.69 30.27 -5.66
CA SER A 141 1.54 31.06 -5.22
C SER A 141 0.41 30.16 -4.72
N GLY A 142 -0.37 30.64 -3.77
CA GLY A 142 -1.48 29.92 -3.16
C GLY A 142 -1.17 29.32 -1.80
N GLN A 143 -2.06 28.44 -1.35
CA GLN A 143 -1.97 27.81 -0.03
C GLN A 143 -2.61 26.42 -0.01
N ALA A 144 -2.13 25.56 0.89
CA ALA A 144 -2.76 24.27 1.17
C ALA A 144 -4.00 24.47 2.05
N ARG A 145 -5.08 23.74 1.75
CA ARG A 145 -6.27 23.63 2.59
C ARG A 145 -6.81 22.20 2.59
N PRO A 146 -7.52 21.76 3.64
CA PRO A 146 -8.16 20.47 3.63
C PRO A 146 -9.25 20.36 2.55
N LEU A 147 -9.57 19.12 2.19
CA LEU A 147 -10.69 18.74 1.34
C LEU A 147 -12.03 19.17 1.97
N HIS A 148 -12.87 19.81 1.17
CA HIS A 148 -14.22 20.20 1.54
C HIS A 148 -15.26 19.53 0.63
N GLU A 149 -16.53 19.55 1.05
CA GLU A 149 -17.62 18.92 0.30
C GLU A 149 -17.78 19.47 -1.12
N ARG A 150 -17.52 20.78 -1.33
CA ARG A 150 -17.53 21.42 -2.66
C ARG A 150 -16.52 20.81 -3.63
N ASP A 151 -15.45 20.22 -3.12
CA ASP A 151 -14.39 19.65 -3.96
C ASP A 151 -14.79 18.29 -4.56
N LEU A 152 -15.83 17.64 -4.03
CA LEU A 152 -16.38 16.39 -4.58
C LEU A 152 -16.88 16.55 -6.02
N PHE A 153 -17.12 17.79 -6.48
CA PHE A 153 -17.49 18.08 -7.86
C PHE A 153 -16.37 17.78 -8.87
N TYR A 154 -15.08 17.85 -8.47
CA TYR A 154 -13.95 17.66 -9.40
C TYR A 154 -12.95 16.59 -8.97
N ILE A 155 -12.80 16.32 -7.67
CA ILE A 155 -11.77 15.38 -7.15
C ILE A 155 -11.90 13.96 -7.70
N PRO A 156 -13.10 13.37 -7.82
CA PRO A 156 -13.22 12.06 -8.45
C PRO A 156 -12.63 12.06 -9.88
N TYR A 157 -12.86 13.11 -10.67
CA TYR A 157 -12.28 13.21 -12.01
C TYR A 157 -10.75 13.37 -12.00
N TRP A 158 -10.18 14.02 -10.98
CA TRP A 158 -8.73 14.06 -10.78
C TRP A 158 -8.17 12.69 -10.41
N GLU A 159 -8.83 11.93 -9.53
CA GLU A 159 -8.40 10.56 -9.20
C GLU A 159 -8.51 9.64 -10.43
N ARG A 160 -9.53 9.83 -11.29
CA ARG A 160 -9.64 9.11 -12.57
C ARG A 160 -8.49 9.43 -13.50
N ALA A 161 -8.23 10.72 -13.72
CA ALA A 161 -7.16 11.15 -14.62
C ALA A 161 -5.79 10.68 -14.10
N PHE A 162 -5.55 10.73 -12.79
CA PHE A 162 -4.36 10.13 -12.18
C PHE A 162 -4.27 8.63 -12.49
N ALA A 163 -5.38 7.90 -12.35
CA ALA A 163 -5.40 6.47 -12.61
C ALA A 163 -5.08 6.12 -14.06
N GLU A 164 -5.69 6.83 -15.00
CA GLU A 164 -5.46 6.72 -16.45
C GLU A 164 -4.00 7.02 -16.81
N GLU A 165 -3.44 8.13 -16.30
CA GLU A 165 -2.06 8.54 -16.58
C GLU A 165 -1.01 7.60 -15.95
N CYS A 166 -1.31 7.03 -14.78
CA CYS A 166 -0.41 6.09 -14.10
C CYS A 166 -0.61 4.63 -14.52
N SER A 167 -1.57 4.35 -15.42
CA SER A 167 -1.94 2.98 -15.82
C SER A 167 -2.24 2.07 -14.63
N VAL A 168 -2.85 2.62 -13.58
CA VAL A 168 -3.36 1.83 -12.44
C VAL A 168 -4.81 1.40 -12.73
N GLU A 169 -5.25 0.31 -12.08
CA GLU A 169 -6.47 -0.48 -12.31
C GLU A 169 -7.78 0.29 -12.64
N SER A 170 -8.82 -0.46 -13.04
CA SER A 170 -10.12 0.06 -13.43
C SER A 170 -10.69 1.09 -12.45
N TYR A 171 -11.02 2.27 -12.96
CA TYR A 171 -11.60 3.36 -12.18
C TYR A 171 -13.14 3.31 -12.18
N ASP A 172 -13.75 3.06 -11.03
CA ASP A 172 -15.20 3.23 -10.81
C ASP A 172 -15.50 4.58 -10.11
N LEU A 173 -16.19 5.48 -10.81
CA LEU A 173 -16.47 6.83 -10.33
C LEU A 173 -17.36 6.86 -9.07
N PRO A 174 -18.47 6.12 -8.98
CA PRO A 174 -19.26 6.02 -7.75
C PRO A 174 -18.46 5.52 -6.54
N GLU A 175 -17.65 4.47 -6.71
CA GLU A 175 -16.81 3.95 -5.62
C GLU A 175 -15.77 4.97 -5.15
N HIS A 176 -15.04 5.58 -6.08
CA HIS A 176 -14.05 6.60 -5.73
C HIS A 176 -14.69 7.81 -5.06
N THR A 177 -15.84 8.26 -5.53
CA THR A 177 -16.61 9.33 -4.88
C THR A 177 -16.97 8.98 -3.43
N ARG A 178 -17.39 7.73 -3.16
CA ARG A 178 -17.65 7.26 -1.78
C ARG A 178 -16.36 7.28 -0.95
N ARG A 179 -15.24 6.82 -1.50
CA ARG A 179 -13.93 6.80 -0.82
C ARG A 179 -13.42 8.20 -0.50
N VAL A 180 -13.53 9.15 -1.43
CA VAL A 180 -13.15 10.56 -1.21
C VAL A 180 -14.03 11.18 -0.13
N ARG A 181 -15.35 10.95 -0.16
CA ARG A 181 -16.27 11.45 0.87
C ARG A 181 -15.90 10.96 2.28
N GLN A 182 -15.41 9.72 2.43
CA GLN A 182 -14.93 9.19 3.71
C GLN A 182 -13.70 9.92 4.27
N ARG A 183 -13.03 10.79 3.49
CA ARG A 183 -11.89 11.61 3.93
C ARG A 183 -12.30 12.99 4.44
N LEU A 184 -13.54 13.42 4.22
CA LEU A 184 -14.02 14.71 4.71
C LEU A 184 -13.89 14.79 6.23
N GLY A 185 -13.36 15.91 6.73
CA GLY A 185 -13.15 16.15 8.16
C GLY A 185 -12.01 15.35 8.81
N LYS A 186 -11.26 14.55 8.05
CA LYS A 186 -10.13 13.75 8.58
C LYS A 186 -8.76 14.41 8.42
N GLU A 187 -8.70 15.56 7.75
CA GLU A 187 -7.44 16.28 7.45
C GLU A 187 -6.37 15.39 6.78
N THR A 188 -6.80 14.41 5.97
CA THR A 188 -5.89 13.51 5.23
C THR A 188 -5.81 13.81 3.73
N HIS A 189 -6.56 14.79 3.23
CA HIS A 189 -6.60 15.14 1.81
C HIS A 189 -6.51 16.65 1.69
N TYR A 190 -5.44 17.12 1.05
CA TYR A 190 -5.14 18.54 0.91
C TYR A 190 -5.20 18.98 -0.54
N ILE A 191 -5.71 20.19 -0.74
CA ILE A 191 -5.82 20.87 -2.02
C ILE A 191 -4.92 22.10 -1.95
N TRP A 192 -4.09 22.29 -2.96
CA TRP A 192 -3.39 23.55 -3.20
C TRP A 192 -4.30 24.48 -3.99
N GLU A 193 -4.59 25.65 -3.45
CA GLU A 193 -5.49 26.64 -4.03
C GLU A 193 -4.72 27.94 -4.33
N ASP A 194 -4.69 28.32 -5.60
CA ASP A 194 -4.13 29.58 -6.10
C ASP A 194 -5.22 30.31 -6.90
N GLY A 195 -6.13 30.98 -6.20
CA GLY A 195 -7.40 31.50 -6.71
C GLY A 195 -8.44 30.42 -7.06
N LEU A 196 -7.97 29.23 -7.45
CA LEU A 196 -8.75 28.03 -7.75
C LEU A 196 -7.96 26.76 -7.39
N PRO A 197 -8.60 25.59 -7.27
CA PRO A 197 -7.91 24.32 -7.00
C PRO A 197 -6.97 23.91 -8.15
N VAL A 198 -5.67 23.79 -7.85
CA VAL A 198 -4.64 23.50 -8.87
C VAL A 198 -3.85 22.22 -8.64
N SER A 199 -3.82 21.69 -7.41
CA SER A 199 -3.14 20.43 -7.11
C SER A 199 -3.74 19.77 -5.87
N GLN A 200 -3.51 18.47 -5.70
CA GLN A 200 -3.86 17.74 -4.49
C GLN A 200 -2.71 16.86 -3.99
N ALA A 201 -2.78 16.49 -2.73
CA ALA A 201 -2.03 15.39 -2.13
C ALA A 201 -2.85 14.74 -1.01
N VAL A 202 -2.62 13.45 -0.79
CA VAL A 202 -3.31 12.68 0.24
C VAL A 202 -2.29 12.10 1.21
N HIS A 203 -2.50 12.32 2.49
CA HIS A 203 -1.91 11.52 3.55
C HIS A 203 -2.56 10.14 3.53
N GLY A 204 -1.79 9.14 3.11
CA GLY A 204 -2.21 7.78 2.89
C GLY A 204 -2.26 6.97 4.18
N ARG A 205 -1.34 6.02 4.29
CA ARG A 205 -1.17 5.14 5.46
C ARG A 205 -0.02 5.65 6.31
N SER A 206 -0.12 5.47 7.62
CA SER A 206 0.97 5.69 8.56
C SER A 206 1.61 4.37 8.94
N THR A 207 2.90 4.42 9.21
CA THR A 207 3.67 3.37 9.88
C THR A 207 4.08 3.91 11.26
N GLU A 208 4.99 3.24 11.98
CA GLU A 208 5.40 3.67 13.32
C GLU A 208 6.19 4.99 13.29
N ASN A 209 7.10 5.11 12.34
CA ASN A 209 8.03 6.23 12.18
C ASN A 209 7.86 6.96 10.84
N GLY A 210 6.77 6.70 10.10
CA GLY A 210 6.60 7.18 8.74
C GLY A 210 5.15 7.40 8.31
N ALA A 211 5.00 8.10 7.20
CA ALA A 211 3.72 8.34 6.55
C ALA A 211 3.89 8.28 5.03
N VAL A 212 2.88 7.72 4.36
CA VAL A 212 2.84 7.65 2.89
C VAL A 212 2.09 8.85 2.36
N VAL A 213 2.71 9.59 1.45
CA VAL A 213 2.01 10.56 0.61
C VAL A 213 1.59 9.86 -0.69
N ASN A 214 0.32 9.98 -1.08
CA ASN A 214 -0.19 9.42 -2.32
C ASN A 214 -1.18 10.36 -3.01
N ALA A 215 -1.70 9.91 -4.16
CA ALA A 215 -2.64 10.66 -4.99
C ALA A 215 -2.21 12.11 -5.28
N VAL A 216 -0.89 12.35 -5.36
CA VAL A 216 -0.34 13.67 -5.71
C VAL A 216 -0.65 13.90 -7.17
N TYR A 217 -1.51 14.88 -7.45
CA TYR A 217 -1.98 15.13 -8.81
C TYR A 217 -2.15 16.62 -9.06
N THR A 218 -1.57 17.05 -10.17
CA THR A 218 -1.73 18.39 -10.74
C THR A 218 -2.31 18.20 -12.15
N PRO A 219 -3.49 18.75 -12.46
CA PRO A 219 -4.04 18.72 -13.81
C PRO A 219 -3.04 19.24 -14.86
N PRO A 220 -3.04 18.69 -16.09
CA PRO A 220 -2.03 18.99 -17.11
C PRO A 220 -1.77 20.48 -17.34
N HIS A 221 -2.82 21.30 -17.38
CA HIS A 221 -2.74 22.74 -17.62
C HIS A 221 -2.17 23.56 -16.46
N TYR A 222 -2.00 22.96 -15.27
CA TYR A 222 -1.35 23.60 -14.11
C TYR A 222 0.07 23.07 -13.84
N ARG A 223 0.56 22.09 -14.61
CA ARG A 223 1.90 21.50 -14.43
C ARG A 223 3.01 22.51 -14.76
N GLY A 224 4.19 22.29 -14.19
CA GLY A 224 5.36 23.16 -14.37
C GLY A 224 5.39 24.40 -13.46
N ASN A 225 4.35 24.64 -12.67
CA ASN A 225 4.26 25.81 -11.77
C ASN A 225 4.70 25.53 -10.31
N GLY A 226 5.21 24.34 -10.00
CA GLY A 226 5.66 23.98 -8.66
C GLY A 226 4.55 23.62 -7.65
N TYR A 227 3.29 23.49 -8.08
CA TYR A 227 2.17 23.17 -7.18
C TYR A 227 2.27 21.79 -6.52
N ALA A 228 2.71 20.76 -7.27
CA ALA A 228 2.93 19.43 -6.70
C ALA A 228 3.98 19.46 -5.58
N SER A 229 5.08 20.19 -5.77
CA SER A 229 6.11 20.37 -4.73
C SER A 229 5.59 21.15 -3.53
N SER A 230 4.74 22.16 -3.77
CA SER A 230 4.21 23.03 -2.71
C SER A 230 3.19 22.32 -1.83
N VAL A 231 2.33 21.46 -2.41
CA VAL A 231 1.28 20.75 -1.67
C VAL A 231 1.82 19.62 -0.79
N VAL A 232 3.03 19.10 -1.07
CA VAL A 232 3.68 18.04 -0.29
C VAL A 232 4.75 18.56 0.68
N ALA A 233 4.91 19.87 0.82
CA ALA A 233 5.97 20.53 1.58
C ALA A 233 5.51 21.20 2.88
#